data_AF-A0A9C7SFI3-F1
#
_entry.id   AF-A0A9C7SFI3-F1
#
_cell.length_a   1.000
_cell.length_b   1.000
_cell.length_c   1.000
_cell.angle_alpha   90.00
_cell.angle_beta   90.00
_cell.angle_gamma   90.00
#
_symmetry.space_group_name_H-M   'P 1'
#
loop_
_entity.id
_entity.type
_entity.pdbx_description
1 polymer ?
#
loop_
_entity_poly.entity_id
_entity_poly.type
_entity_poly.pdbx_seq_one_letter_code
_entity_poly.pdbx_strand_id
1 'polypeptide(L)'
;MEVKGRLERRAEQSREALNAAASLRAAGVLVVSAYIAAQMLSDITSLKITLLAGFSIDCGTFIYPFTFTLRDLVHKLLGKSVARLVIVTAGVINVIMAGYLAFIIRLPADPTWPSQEAFASVLGPVWRIVIASIVAEVCSELADTEVYHLWVTRVTTRMQWMRVLVSNAVSVPLDSLIFCWGA
;
A
#
# COMPACT_ATOMS: atom_id res chain seq x y z
N MET A 1 -17.28 25.98 45.16
CA MET A 1 -18.09 25.08 44.31
C MET A 1 -17.66 25.14 42.83
N GLU A 2 -17.41 26.33 42.27
CA GLU A 2 -16.93 26.51 40.88
C GLU A 2 -15.59 25.83 40.53
N VAL A 3 -14.60 25.83 41.45
CA VAL A 3 -13.26 25.28 41.17
C VAL A 3 -13.30 23.76 40.99
N LYS A 4 -14.12 23.06 41.79
CA LYS A 4 -14.27 21.59 41.71
C LYS A 4 -14.88 21.16 40.37
N GLY A 5 -15.93 21.85 39.91
CA GLY A 5 -16.54 21.59 38.62
C GLY A 5 -15.69 21.97 37.39
N ARG A 6 -14.68 22.85 37.56
CA ARG A 6 -13.67 23.13 36.53
C ARG A 6 -12.59 22.04 36.45
N LEU A 7 -12.20 21.48 37.59
CA LEU A 7 -11.22 20.38 37.66
C LEU A 7 -11.80 19.07 37.12
N GLU A 8 -13.06 18.76 37.45
CA GLU A 8 -13.77 17.58 36.95
C GLU A 8 -13.93 17.63 35.41
N ARG A 9 -14.34 18.78 34.86
CA ARG A 9 -14.42 18.99 33.41
C ARG A 9 -13.06 18.87 32.70
N ARG A 10 -11.98 19.36 33.31
CA ARG A 10 -10.62 19.18 32.76
C ARG A 10 -10.16 17.73 32.78
N ALA A 11 -10.50 16.98 33.84
CA ALA A 11 -10.16 15.57 33.95
C ALA A 11 -10.93 14.72 32.92
N GLU A 12 -12.20 15.04 32.69
CA GLU A 12 -13.05 14.40 31.68
C GLU A 12 -12.54 14.67 30.26
N GLN A 13 -12.27 15.93 29.91
CA GLN A 13 -11.66 16.31 28.62
C GLN A 13 -10.29 15.66 28.39
N SER A 14 -9.47 15.56 29.44
CA SER A 14 -8.16 14.89 29.37
C SER A 14 -8.31 13.39 29.10
N ARG A 15 -9.27 12.72 29.75
CA ARG A 15 -9.58 11.30 29.51
C ARG A 15 -10.12 11.05 28.10
N GLU A 16 -11.04 11.91 27.62
CA GLU A 16 -11.55 11.82 26.25
C GLU A 16 -10.44 11.98 25.21
N ALA A 17 -9.56 12.96 25.41
CA ALA A 17 -8.39 13.16 24.54
C ALA A 17 -7.45 11.96 24.55
N LEU A 18 -7.22 11.35 25.72
CA LEU A 18 -6.37 10.16 25.84
C LEU A 18 -6.98 8.96 25.10
N ASN A 19 -8.29 8.75 25.25
CA ASN A 19 -9.02 7.67 24.60
C ASN A 19 -9.06 7.86 23.08
N ALA A 20 -9.27 9.10 22.61
CA ALA A 20 -9.23 9.43 21.19
C ALA A 20 -7.82 9.22 20.59
N ALA A 21 -6.77 9.56 21.33
CA ALA A 21 -5.40 9.28 20.91
C ALA A 21 -5.10 7.77 20.87
N ALA A 22 -5.63 7.00 21.82
CA ALA A 22 -5.48 5.54 21.84
C ALA A 22 -6.21 4.88 20.67
N SER A 23 -7.44 5.30 20.36
CA SER A 23 -8.20 4.77 19.22
C SER A 23 -7.56 5.13 17.88
N LEU A 24 -7.01 6.34 17.73
CA LEU A 24 -6.27 6.74 16.53
C LEU A 24 -5.04 5.87 16.30
N ARG A 25 -4.29 5.56 17.37
CA ARG A 25 -3.12 4.65 17.28
C ARG A 25 -3.54 3.25 16.87
N ALA A 26 -4.59 2.70 17.49
CA ALA A 26 -5.10 1.38 17.16
C ALA A 26 -5.57 1.30 15.69
N ALA A 27 -6.32 2.30 15.24
CA ALA A 27 -6.75 2.41 13.84
C ALA A 27 -5.54 2.51 12.89
N GLY A 28 -4.54 3.32 13.23
CA GLY A 28 -3.30 3.43 12.47
C GLY A 28 -2.59 2.09 12.31
N VAL A 29 -2.42 1.34 13.39
CA VAL A 29 -1.79 0.00 13.35
C VAL A 29 -2.57 -0.95 12.45
N LEU A 30 -3.90 -0.99 12.57
CA LEU A 30 -4.74 -1.87 11.75
C LEU A 30 -4.65 -1.54 10.27
N VAL A 31 -4.72 -0.25 9.91
CA VAL A 31 -4.69 0.18 8.51
C VAL A 31 -3.31 -0.06 7.89
N VAL A 32 -2.23 0.24 8.61
CA VAL A 32 -0.86 -0.03 8.13
C VAL A 32 -0.63 -1.54 7.95
N SER A 33 -1.07 -2.35 8.90
CA SER A 33 -0.93 -3.80 8.81
C SER A 33 -1.74 -4.37 7.63
N ALA A 34 -2.98 -3.90 7.45
CA ALA A 34 -3.82 -4.29 6.34
C ALA A 34 -3.23 -3.88 4.99
N TYR A 35 -2.63 -2.68 4.91
CA TYR A 35 -1.97 -2.20 3.70
C TYR A 35 -0.79 -3.09 3.30
N ILE A 36 0.13 -3.37 4.22
CA ILE A 36 1.29 -4.23 3.96
C ILE A 36 0.84 -5.63 3.55
N ALA A 37 -0.13 -6.21 4.26
CA ALA A 37 -0.67 -7.53 3.94
C ALA A 37 -1.35 -7.58 2.56
N ALA A 38 -2.15 -6.57 2.22
CA ALA A 38 -2.79 -6.46 0.93
C ALA A 38 -1.77 -6.32 -0.21
N GLN A 39 -0.68 -5.57 0.01
CA GLN A 39 0.36 -5.38 -0.99
C GLN A 39 1.13 -6.68 -1.25
N MET A 40 1.55 -7.38 -0.20
CA MET A 40 2.19 -8.70 -0.32
C MET A 40 1.27 -9.71 -1.01
N LEU A 41 -0.02 -9.72 -0.64
CA LEU A 41 -0.99 -10.62 -1.26
C LEU A 41 -1.13 -10.31 -2.75
N SER A 42 -1.24 -9.03 -3.11
CA SER A 42 -1.33 -8.59 -4.51
C SER A 42 -0.11 -9.04 -5.32
N ASP A 43 1.11 -8.81 -4.83
CA ASP A 43 2.35 -9.22 -5.51
C ASP A 43 2.41 -10.75 -5.73
N ILE A 44 2.05 -11.56 -4.73
CA ILE A 44 2.03 -13.02 -4.87
C ILE A 44 0.93 -13.47 -5.84
N THR A 45 -0.28 -12.93 -5.71
CA THR A 45 -1.41 -13.33 -6.57
C THR A 45 -1.24 -12.87 -8.02
N SER A 46 -0.43 -11.86 -8.28
CA SER A 46 -0.10 -11.39 -9.64
C SER A 46 0.60 -12.46 -10.48
N LEU A 47 1.20 -13.48 -9.86
CA LEU A 47 1.77 -14.63 -10.57
C LEU A 47 0.71 -15.46 -11.32
N LYS A 48 -0.55 -15.40 -10.87
CA LYS A 48 -1.65 -16.10 -11.51
C LYS A 48 -2.32 -15.17 -12.51
N ILE A 49 -2.22 -15.51 -13.79
CA ILE A 49 -2.97 -14.83 -14.85
C ILE A 49 -4.32 -15.54 -15.04
N THR A 50 -5.40 -14.76 -15.11
CA THR A 50 -6.76 -15.22 -15.39
C THR A 50 -7.28 -14.59 -16.69
N LEU A 51 -8.23 -15.28 -17.34
CA LEU A 51 -8.98 -14.71 -18.44
C LEU A 51 -10.25 -14.05 -17.90
N LEU A 52 -10.42 -12.75 -18.11
CA LEU A 52 -11.62 -12.01 -17.74
C LEU A 52 -12.13 -11.24 -18.96
N ALA A 53 -13.36 -11.54 -19.39
CA ALA A 53 -13.99 -10.90 -20.54
C ALA A 53 -13.13 -10.91 -21.84
N GLY A 54 -12.31 -11.95 -22.04
CA GLY A 54 -11.41 -12.09 -23.20
C GLY A 54 -10.03 -11.44 -23.05
N PHE A 55 -9.76 -10.78 -21.91
CA PHE A 55 -8.47 -10.18 -21.60
C PHE A 55 -7.69 -11.03 -20.59
N SER A 56 -6.37 -11.13 -20.78
CA SER A 56 -5.45 -11.70 -19.79
C SER A 56 -5.17 -10.66 -18.71
N ILE A 57 -5.49 -10.97 -17.46
CA ILE A 57 -5.34 -10.07 -16.31
C ILE A 57 -4.65 -10.84 -15.18
N ASP A 58 -3.71 -10.22 -14.48
CA ASP A 58 -3.12 -10.79 -13.27
C ASP A 58 -4.13 -10.79 -12.11
N CYS A 59 -4.05 -11.77 -11.20
CA CYS A 59 -5.00 -11.82 -10.08
C CYS A 59 -4.70 -10.81 -8.97
N GLY A 60 -3.53 -10.16 -8.97
CA GLY A 60 -3.19 -9.10 -8.01
C GLY A 60 -3.98 -7.82 -8.23
N THR A 61 -4.38 -7.56 -9.48
CA THR A 61 -5.27 -6.46 -9.88
C THR A 61 -6.57 -6.41 -9.07
N PHE A 62 -7.10 -7.54 -8.58
CA PHE A 62 -8.31 -7.53 -7.73
C PHE A 62 -8.07 -6.92 -6.34
N ILE A 63 -6.84 -6.96 -5.84
CA ILE A 63 -6.47 -6.45 -4.51
C ILE A 63 -5.97 -5.00 -4.60
N TYR A 64 -5.40 -4.61 -5.74
CA TYR A 64 -4.78 -3.31 -5.96
C TYR A 64 -5.69 -2.10 -5.62
N PRO A 65 -7.00 -2.08 -5.95
CA PRO A 65 -7.88 -0.98 -5.53
C PRO A 65 -7.99 -0.80 -4.01
N PHE A 66 -7.86 -1.90 -3.26
CA PHE A 66 -7.89 -1.88 -1.80
C PHE A 66 -6.59 -1.31 -1.23
N THR A 67 -5.43 -1.58 -1.84
CA THR A 67 -4.14 -1.01 -1.37
C THR A 67 -4.15 0.52 -1.48
N PHE A 68 -4.66 1.06 -2.59
CA PHE A 68 -4.85 2.51 -2.74
C PHE A 68 -5.76 3.11 -1.68
N THR A 69 -6.90 2.45 -1.41
CA THR A 69 -7.84 2.90 -0.38
C THR A 69 -7.22 2.89 1.01
N LEU A 70 -6.44 1.85 1.34
CA LEU A 70 -5.73 1.74 2.61
C LEU A 70 -4.62 2.79 2.74
N ARG A 71 -3.86 3.04 1.67
CA ARG A 71 -2.84 4.09 1.62
C ARG A 71 -3.43 5.47 1.88
N ASP A 72 -4.56 5.79 1.24
CA ASP A 72 -5.27 7.04 1.48
C ASP A 72 -5.76 7.16 2.92
N LEU A 73 -6.18 6.06 3.53
CA LEU A 73 -6.58 6.02 4.93
C LEU A 73 -5.38 6.22 5.87
N VAL A 74 -4.21 5.63 5.58
CA VAL A 74 -2.95 5.93 6.29
C VAL A 74 -2.64 7.41 6.20
N HIS A 75 -2.74 8.01 5.00
CA HIS A 75 -2.48 9.43 4.81
C HIS A 75 -3.43 10.32 5.62
N LYS A 76 -4.73 9.97 5.67
CA LYS A 76 -5.73 10.71 6.45
C LYS A 76 -5.56 10.57 7.96
N LEU A 77 -5.22 9.37 8.45
CA LEU A 77 -5.12 9.10 9.88
C LEU A 77 -3.78 9.54 10.48
N LEU A 78 -2.68 9.32 9.75
CA LEU A 78 -1.32 9.45 10.26
C LEU A 78 -0.51 10.55 9.57
N GLY A 79 -1.05 11.16 8.52
CA GLY A 79 -0.42 12.25 7.78
C GLY A 79 0.59 11.80 6.72
N LYS A 80 1.00 12.75 5.88
CA LYS A 80 1.88 12.53 4.71
C LYS A 80 3.21 11.85 5.05
N SER A 81 3.88 12.29 6.13
CA SER A 81 5.20 11.77 6.49
C SER A 81 5.14 10.29 6.89
N VAL A 82 4.10 9.90 7.64
CA VAL A 82 3.90 8.50 8.03
C VAL A 82 3.45 7.66 6.83
N ALA A 83 2.57 8.18 5.97
CA ALA A 83 2.18 7.49 4.74
C ALA A 83 3.39 7.18 3.84
N ARG A 84 4.31 8.14 3.65
CA ARG A 84 5.55 7.91 2.89
C ARG A 84 6.44 6.85 3.54
N LEU A 85 6.58 6.89 4.87
CA LEU A 85 7.33 5.87 5.59
C LEU A 85 6.72 4.48 5.40
N VAL A 86 5.39 4.37 5.47
CA VAL A 86 4.65 3.11 5.30
C VAL A 86 4.82 2.57 3.88
N ILE A 87 4.73 3.41 2.85
CA ILE A 87 4.98 3.02 1.45
C ILE A 87 6.40 2.46 1.27
N VAL A 88 7.42 3.20 1.72
CA VAL A 88 8.82 2.75 1.63
C VAL A 88 9.03 1.45 2.42
N THR A 89 8.42 1.35 3.60
CA THR A 89 8.51 0.15 4.44
C THR A 89 7.85 -1.06 3.77
N ALA A 90 6.68 -0.88 3.14
CA ALA A 90 6.01 -1.93 2.38
C ALA A 90 6.86 -2.40 1.20
N GLY A 91 7.46 -1.47 0.44
CA GLY A 91 8.41 -1.80 -0.63
C GLY A 91 9.60 -2.63 -0.12
N VAL A 92 10.22 -2.22 0.99
CA VAL A 92 11.32 -2.99 1.62
C VAL A 92 10.86 -4.38 2.06
N ILE A 93 9.68 -4.49 2.69
CA ILE A 93 9.11 -5.77 3.10
C ILE A 93 8.88 -6.70 1.90
N ASN A 94 8.38 -6.17 0.78
CA ASN A 94 8.21 -6.96 -0.44
C ASN A 94 9.53 -7.43 -1.04
N VAL A 95 10.59 -6.61 -1.00
CA VAL A 95 11.95 -7.05 -1.38
C VAL A 95 12.44 -8.17 -0.48
N ILE A 96 12.25 -8.06 0.84
CA ILE A 96 12.61 -9.11 1.79
C ILE A 96 11.82 -10.39 1.50
N MET A 97 10.51 -10.28 1.23
CA MET A 97 9.66 -11.41 0.85
C MET A 97 10.19 -12.09 -0.42
N ALA A 98 10.44 -11.33 -1.49
CA ALA A 98 10.99 -11.88 -2.74
C ALA A 98 12.35 -12.56 -2.52
N GLY A 99 13.24 -11.93 -1.75
CA GLY A 99 14.54 -12.50 -1.39
C GLY A 99 14.42 -13.78 -0.58
N TYR A 100 13.49 -13.83 0.37
CA TYR A 100 13.21 -15.02 1.16
C TYR A 100 12.64 -16.16 0.31
N LEU A 101 11.68 -15.89 -0.57
CA LEU A 101 11.14 -16.87 -1.51
C LEU A 101 12.24 -17.41 -2.44
N ALA A 102 13.09 -16.53 -2.96
CA ALA A 102 14.24 -16.92 -3.78
C ALA A 102 15.26 -17.77 -3.02
N PHE A 103 15.43 -17.52 -1.72
CA PHE A 103 16.30 -18.31 -0.84
C PHE A 103 15.74 -19.70 -0.60
N ILE A 104 14.47 -19.82 -0.17
CA ILE A 104 13.88 -21.13 0.16
C ILE A 104 13.74 -22.03 -1.07
N ILE A 105 13.51 -21.47 -2.27
CA ILE A 105 13.48 -22.24 -3.53
C ILE A 105 14.81 -22.93 -3.81
N ARG A 106 15.94 -22.34 -3.38
CA ARG A 106 17.29 -22.88 -3.61
C ARG A 106 17.71 -23.92 -2.57
N LEU A 107 16.98 -24.05 -1.47
CA LEU A 107 17.27 -25.07 -0.47
C LEU A 107 16.99 -26.46 -1.03
N PRO A 108 17.78 -27.48 -0.63
CA PRO A 108 17.50 -28.85 -1.01
C PRO A 108 16.13 -29.27 -0.47
N ALA A 109 15.26 -29.74 -1.36
CA ALA A 109 13.97 -30.27 -0.99
C ALA A 109 14.14 -31.61 -0.24
N ASP A 110 13.31 -31.83 0.76
CA ASP A 110 13.19 -33.15 1.38
C ASP A 110 12.72 -34.17 0.33
N PRO A 111 13.33 -35.37 0.24
CA PRO A 111 12.93 -36.39 -0.75
C PRO A 111 11.46 -36.82 -0.66
N THR A 112 10.82 -36.66 0.49
CA THR A 112 9.39 -37.00 0.71
C THR A 112 8.44 -35.87 0.29
N TRP A 113 8.96 -34.68 -0.01
CA TRP A 113 8.17 -33.53 -0.44
C TRP A 113 8.19 -33.37 -1.97
N PRO A 114 7.09 -33.70 -2.68
CA PRO A 114 7.11 -33.84 -4.14
C PRO A 114 6.98 -32.51 -4.91
N SER A 115 6.70 -31.39 -4.22
CA SER A 115 6.23 -30.16 -4.86
C SER A 115 7.32 -29.15 -5.20
N GLN A 116 8.60 -29.52 -5.14
CA GLN A 116 9.71 -28.58 -5.31
C GLN A 116 9.69 -27.87 -6.67
N GLU A 117 9.49 -28.60 -7.77
CA GLU A 117 9.43 -28.02 -9.12
C GLU A 117 8.22 -27.08 -9.29
N ALA A 118 7.05 -27.48 -8.79
CA ALA A 118 5.85 -26.65 -8.81
C ALA A 118 6.02 -25.38 -7.96
N PHE A 119 6.64 -25.50 -6.78
CA PHE A 119 6.91 -24.37 -5.90
C PHE A 119 7.89 -23.38 -6.53
N ALA A 120 8.98 -23.88 -7.13
CA ALA A 120 9.98 -23.07 -7.82
C ALA A 120 9.42 -22.38 -9.07
N SER A 121 8.58 -23.06 -9.85
CA SER A 121 7.97 -22.48 -11.07
C SER A 121 6.92 -21.43 -10.75
N VAL A 122 6.11 -21.63 -9.71
CA VAL A 122 5.06 -20.67 -9.31
C VAL A 122 5.66 -19.46 -8.60
N LEU A 123 6.52 -19.65 -7.60
CA LEU A 123 7.01 -18.56 -6.74
C LEU A 123 8.37 -17.99 -7.18
N GLY A 124 9.08 -18.68 -8.08
CA GLY A 124 10.36 -18.21 -8.62
C GLY A 124 10.28 -16.83 -9.28
N PRO A 125 9.23 -16.49 -10.04
CA PRO A 125 9.11 -15.17 -10.66
C PRO A 125 8.73 -14.01 -9.73
N VAL A 126 8.42 -14.23 -8.45
CA VAL A 126 7.92 -13.16 -7.54
C VAL A 126 8.83 -11.95 -7.48
N TRP A 127 10.15 -12.14 -7.54
CA TRP A 127 11.10 -11.01 -7.49
C TRP A 127 10.90 -10.02 -8.64
N ARG A 128 10.50 -10.49 -9.83
CA ARG A 128 10.22 -9.63 -10.98
C ARG A 128 8.97 -8.80 -10.73
N ILE A 129 7.91 -9.43 -10.20
CA ILE A 129 6.67 -8.75 -9.82
C ILE A 129 6.95 -7.65 -8.78
N VAL A 130 7.72 -7.97 -7.73
CA VAL A 130 8.09 -7.01 -6.70
C VAL A 130 8.87 -5.82 -7.27
N ILE A 131 9.82 -6.06 -8.18
CA ILE A 131 10.56 -4.96 -8.84
C ILE A 131 9.61 -4.11 -9.69
N ALA A 132 8.76 -4.74 -10.50
CA ALA A 132 7.78 -4.02 -11.33
C ALA A 132 6.83 -3.18 -10.46
N SER A 133 6.35 -3.73 -9.36
CA SER A 133 5.49 -3.09 -8.35
C SER A 133 6.17 -1.86 -7.74
N ILE A 134 7.42 -1.98 -7.29
CA ILE A 134 8.18 -0.86 -6.71
C ILE A 134 8.44 0.24 -7.75
N VAL A 135 8.81 -0.13 -8.98
CA VAL A 135 9.07 0.85 -10.04
C VAL A 135 7.78 1.58 -10.42
N ALA A 136 6.66 0.86 -10.54
CA ALA A 136 5.35 1.43 -10.80
C ALA A 136 4.96 2.42 -9.68
N GLU A 137 5.06 1.99 -8.42
CA GLU A 137 4.71 2.80 -7.25
C GLU A 137 5.57 4.07 -7.15
N VAL A 138 6.89 3.96 -7.35
CA VAL A 138 7.80 5.12 -7.32
C VAL A 138 7.48 6.11 -8.44
N CYS A 139 7.30 5.62 -9.68
CA CYS A 139 6.97 6.49 -10.82
C CYS A 139 5.60 7.15 -10.65
N SER A 140 4.62 6.38 -10.16
CA SER A 140 3.26 6.85 -9.89
C SER A 140 3.23 7.92 -8.81
N GLU A 141 3.92 7.71 -7.69
CA GLU A 141 3.98 8.67 -6.58
C GLU A 141 4.70 9.97 -6.95
N LEU A 142 5.77 9.88 -7.77
CA LEU A 142 6.45 11.04 -8.31
C LEU A 142 5.52 11.84 -9.24
N ALA A 143 4.81 11.16 -10.14
CA ALA A 143 3.84 11.80 -11.03
C ALA A 143 2.67 12.42 -10.25
N ASP A 144 2.14 11.72 -9.25
CA ASP A 144 1.08 12.21 -8.37
C ASP A 144 1.51 13.50 -7.67
N THR A 145 2.71 13.49 -7.06
CA THR A 145 3.25 14.65 -6.34
C THR A 145 3.43 15.87 -7.25
N GLU A 146 3.97 15.68 -8.45
CA GLU A 146 4.18 16.77 -9.41
C GLU A 146 2.86 17.34 -9.95
N VAL A 147 1.91 16.49 -10.34
CA VAL A 147 0.59 16.90 -10.82
C VAL A 147 -0.19 17.62 -9.71
N TYR A 148 -0.12 17.11 -8.49
CA TYR A 148 -0.73 17.73 -7.32
C TYR A 148 -0.14 19.12 -7.06
N HIS A 149 1.19 19.25 -7.07
CA HIS A 149 1.87 20.52 -6.83
C HIS A 149 1.58 21.53 -7.94
N LEU A 150 1.55 21.09 -9.20
CA LEU A 150 1.20 21.93 -10.35
C LEU A 150 -0.24 22.45 -10.27
N TRP A 151 -1.19 21.62 -9.81
CA TRP A 151 -2.57 22.06 -9.59
C TRP A 151 -2.67 23.15 -8.52
N VAL A 152 -1.99 22.96 -7.38
CA VAL A 152 -2.00 23.91 -6.27
C VAL A 152 -1.38 25.25 -6.68
N THR A 153 -0.30 25.22 -7.46
CA THR A 153 0.43 26.42 -7.87
C THR A 153 -0.18 27.15 -9.06
N ARG A 154 -0.82 26.45 -10.01
CA ARG A 154 -1.32 27.05 -11.27
C ARG A 154 -2.83 27.10 -11.43
N VAL A 155 -3.60 26.29 -10.69
CA VAL A 155 -5.05 26.20 -10.90
C VAL A 155 -5.83 26.84 -9.76
N THR A 156 -5.85 26.20 -8.59
CA THR A 156 -6.60 26.73 -7.44
C THR A 156 -6.23 26.04 -6.13
N THR A 157 -6.31 26.78 -5.04
CA THR A 157 -6.18 26.25 -3.67
C THR A 157 -7.52 25.88 -3.04
N ARG A 158 -8.65 26.32 -3.61
CA ARG A 158 -10.00 26.12 -3.03
C ARG A 158 -10.59 24.73 -3.25
N MET A 159 -10.32 24.11 -4.41
CA MET A 159 -10.93 22.83 -4.78
C MET A 159 -10.03 21.64 -4.43
N GLN A 160 -10.06 21.25 -3.17
CA GLN A 160 -9.20 20.19 -2.62
C GLN A 160 -9.51 18.78 -3.13
N TRP A 161 -10.74 18.51 -3.57
CA TRP A 161 -11.14 17.22 -4.12
C TRP A 161 -10.67 17.07 -5.58
N MET A 162 -10.70 18.15 -6.35
CA MET A 162 -10.39 18.11 -7.78
C MET A 162 -8.90 17.87 -8.04
N ARG A 163 -8.01 18.40 -7.19
CA ARG A 163 -6.57 18.11 -7.27
C ARG A 163 -6.24 16.63 -7.07
N VAL A 164 -6.97 15.95 -6.17
CA VAL A 164 -6.79 14.51 -5.90
C VAL A 164 -7.31 13.69 -7.07
N LEU A 165 -8.44 14.09 -7.64
CA LEU A 165 -9.02 13.42 -8.81
C LEU A 165 -8.09 13.54 -10.03
N VAL A 166 -7.51 14.71 -10.25
CA VAL A 166 -6.60 14.98 -11.38
C VAL A 166 -5.26 14.28 -11.20
N SER A 167 -4.68 14.25 -9.98
CA SER A 167 -3.44 13.52 -9.74
C SER A 167 -3.63 12.01 -9.90
N ASN A 168 -4.70 11.44 -9.33
CA ASN A 168 -5.07 10.03 -9.51
C ASN A 168 -5.36 9.65 -10.96
N ALA A 169 -5.96 10.55 -11.76
CA ALA A 169 -6.22 10.31 -13.18
C ALA A 169 -4.94 10.12 -14.01
N VAL A 170 -3.80 10.62 -13.53
CA VAL A 170 -2.49 10.45 -14.19
C VAL A 170 -1.70 9.31 -13.53
N SER A 171 -1.67 9.26 -12.20
CA SER A 171 -0.82 8.34 -11.45
C SER A 171 -1.32 6.89 -11.53
N VAL A 172 -2.64 6.65 -11.53
CA VAL A 172 -3.20 5.28 -11.58
C VAL A 172 -2.95 4.60 -12.94
N PRO A 173 -3.22 5.23 -14.10
CA PRO A 173 -2.89 4.60 -15.38
C PRO A 173 -1.38 4.42 -15.58
N LEU A 174 -0.56 5.35 -15.10
CA LEU A 174 0.89 5.24 -15.16
C LEU A 174 1.39 4.02 -14.38
N ASP A 175 0.88 3.82 -13.17
CA ASP A 175 1.18 2.68 -12.33
C ASP A 175 0.85 1.36 -13.04
N SER A 176 -0.39 1.22 -13.53
CA SER A 176 -0.83 0.02 -14.24
C SER A 176 -0.02 -0.25 -15.51
N LEU A 177 0.35 0.79 -16.27
CA LEU A 177 1.15 0.63 -17.49
C LEU A 177 2.56 0.12 -17.18
N ILE A 178 3.22 0.70 -16.18
CA ILE A 178 4.57 0.30 -15.78
C ILE A 178 4.54 -1.12 -15.21
N PHE A 179 3.55 -1.44 -14.37
CA PHE A 179 3.40 -2.76 -13.79
C PHE A 179 3.15 -3.81 -14.88
N CYS A 180 2.17 -3.62 -15.76
CA CYS A 180 1.85 -4.56 -16.83
C CYS A 180 3.02 -4.80 -17.80
N TRP A 181 3.89 -3.81 -18.01
CA TRP A 181 5.08 -3.97 -18.85
C TRP A 181 6.22 -4.69 -18.11
N GLY A 182 6.39 -4.41 -16.83
CA GLY A 182 7.47 -4.95 -16.01
C GLY A 182 7.23 -6.37 -15.49
N ALA A 183 5.98 -6.71 -15.17
CA ALA A 183 5.53 -7.96 -14.54
C ALA A 183 5.43 -9.13 -15.53
#